data_AF-J0KTA7-F1
#
_entry.id   AF-J0KTA7-F1
#
_cell.length_a   1.000
_cell.length_b   1.000
_cell.length_c   1.000
_cell.angle_alpha   90.00
_cell.angle_beta   90.00
_cell.angle_gamma   90.00
#
_symmetry.space_group_name_H-M   'P 1'
#
loop_
_entity.id
_entity.type
_entity.pdbx_description
1 polymer ?
#
loop_
_entity_poly.entity_id
_entity_poly.type
_entity_poly.pdbx_seq_one_letter_code
_entity_poly.pdbx_strand_id
1 'polypeptide(L)'
;MRLAVRDIDILDLPPDLEPTGDYQGALVLIRVAGRPCGQAVIAFDTDGGKTPIKDRILSAAGSSVFEAWLRHRLALPDPSPTPSQLPKATVVICTRDRTEDLERCLTGLLAMPDKADILVVDNAPSNEATRDLVGRFNTVRYLREPRPGLDVARNTALRNAEAEVVAFIDDDAVPDPLWLKTLLRNFEDPLVLAVTGLTMAVELETDSQIAFQHFGGFCRGFRRQVYDAHNLDPFTGWHAGAGVNMALRRTIVDAVGWFDEALDAGTLSLAGGDTDMFRRVLEAGYRIIYDPEALNWHRHRRSSKELQQQMYGYEAASFAILTKALVFEGNPRALPRMVRSYIRLLRRLFQPRHTHQFSLPYNDALTQFRGAASGPVRYLRARARALKAGHKRG
;
A
#
# COMPACT_ATOMS: atom_id res chain seq x y z
N MET A 1 13.73 -20.07 0.55
CA MET A 1 12.66 -20.56 -0.33
C MET A 1 12.34 -19.49 -1.35
N ARG A 2 12.01 -19.87 -2.60
CA ARG A 2 11.58 -19.00 -3.69
C ARG A 2 10.17 -19.43 -4.10
N LEU A 3 9.27 -18.48 -4.23
CA LEU A 3 7.90 -18.71 -4.70
C LEU A 3 7.69 -17.99 -6.02
N ALA A 4 7.23 -18.71 -7.03
CA ALA A 4 6.79 -18.09 -8.26
C ALA A 4 5.54 -17.24 -7.98
N VAL A 5 5.47 -16.02 -8.49
CA VAL A 5 4.22 -15.24 -8.49
C VAL A 5 3.46 -15.59 -9.77
N ARG A 6 2.17 -15.92 -9.61
CA ARG A 6 1.26 -16.29 -10.71
C ARG A 6 -0.05 -15.54 -10.59
N ASP A 7 -0.63 -15.22 -11.73
CA ASP A 7 -1.95 -14.60 -11.86
C ASP A 7 -2.78 -15.47 -12.81
N ILE A 8 -3.91 -15.99 -12.31
CA ILE A 8 -4.68 -17.03 -12.99
C ILE A 8 -6.15 -16.72 -12.89
N ASP A 9 -6.84 -16.79 -14.03
CA ASP A 9 -8.31 -16.85 -14.06
C ASP A 9 -8.78 -18.30 -14.05
N ILE A 10 -9.64 -18.66 -13.09
CA ILE A 10 -10.14 -20.03 -13.00
C ILE A 10 -11.04 -20.44 -14.18
N LEU A 11 -11.53 -19.47 -14.96
CA LEU A 11 -12.31 -19.71 -16.16
C LEU A 11 -11.43 -19.96 -17.39
N ASP A 12 -10.15 -19.61 -17.30
CA ASP A 12 -9.14 -19.81 -18.35
C ASP A 12 -7.87 -20.38 -17.71
N LEU A 13 -8.01 -21.60 -17.16
CA LEU A 13 -6.89 -22.27 -16.50
C LEU A 13 -5.86 -22.71 -17.55
N PRO A 14 -4.58 -22.35 -17.39
CA PRO A 14 -3.54 -22.91 -18.24
C PRO A 14 -3.49 -24.44 -18.03
N PRO A 15 -3.21 -25.21 -19.09
CA PRO A 15 -3.20 -26.67 -19.03
C PRO A 15 -2.17 -27.19 -18.01
N ASP A 16 -1.05 -26.48 -17.84
CA ASP A 16 0.04 -26.85 -16.94
C ASP A 16 0.51 -25.66 -16.09
N LEU A 17 0.40 -25.81 -14.76
CA LEU A 17 1.02 -24.93 -13.77
C LEU A 17 2.35 -25.53 -13.30
N GLU A 18 3.13 -26.06 -14.22
CA GLU A 18 4.33 -26.78 -13.86
C GLU A 18 5.37 -25.89 -13.16
N PRO A 19 6.23 -26.48 -12.30
CA PRO A 19 7.34 -25.77 -11.70
C PRO A 19 8.23 -25.19 -12.81
N THR A 20 8.32 -23.86 -12.90
CA THR A 20 9.20 -23.23 -13.90
C THR A 20 10.55 -22.91 -13.26
N GLY A 21 11.57 -23.74 -13.46
CA GLY A 21 12.90 -23.51 -12.87
C GLY A 21 12.96 -23.81 -11.36
N ASP A 22 13.81 -23.09 -10.61
CA ASP A 22 14.21 -23.46 -9.24
C ASP A 22 13.21 -23.06 -8.12
N TYR A 23 11.95 -22.80 -8.45
CA TYR A 23 10.95 -22.43 -7.43
C TYR A 23 10.47 -23.67 -6.66
N GLN A 24 10.34 -23.54 -5.33
CA GLN A 24 9.79 -24.61 -4.48
C GLN A 24 8.25 -24.56 -4.37
N GLY A 25 7.64 -23.48 -4.86
CA GLY A 25 6.19 -23.28 -4.83
C GLY A 25 5.76 -22.04 -5.59
N ALA A 26 4.49 -21.65 -5.43
CA ALA A 26 3.93 -20.44 -6.02
C ALA A 26 2.97 -19.71 -5.07
N LEU A 27 3.01 -18.38 -5.11
CA LEU A 27 1.89 -17.53 -4.70
C LEU A 27 1.03 -17.28 -5.94
N VAL A 28 -0.20 -17.78 -5.92
CA VAL A 28 -1.16 -17.68 -7.01
C VAL A 28 -2.22 -16.64 -6.62
N LEU A 29 -2.29 -15.52 -7.34
CA LEU A 29 -3.47 -14.67 -7.39
C LEU A 29 -4.54 -15.40 -8.22
N ILE A 30 -5.73 -15.53 -7.65
CA ILE A 30 -6.85 -16.24 -8.25
C ILE A 30 -7.90 -15.21 -8.68
N ARG A 31 -8.29 -15.27 -9.95
CA ARG A 31 -9.35 -14.46 -10.55
C ARG A 31 -10.54 -15.30 -10.94
N VAL A 32 -11.71 -14.65 -10.99
CA VAL A 32 -12.90 -15.15 -11.71
C VAL A 32 -13.34 -14.05 -12.67
N ALA A 33 -13.34 -14.34 -13.96
CA ALA A 33 -13.76 -13.39 -15.00
C ALA A 33 -13.03 -12.04 -14.91
N GLY A 34 -11.70 -12.09 -14.76
CA GLY A 34 -10.78 -10.97 -14.66
C GLY A 34 -10.67 -10.34 -13.28
N ARG A 35 -11.51 -10.71 -12.32
CA ARG A 35 -11.58 -10.06 -10.99
C ARG A 35 -10.75 -10.80 -9.94
N PRO A 36 -9.80 -10.15 -9.24
CA PRO A 36 -9.06 -10.77 -8.14
C PRO A 36 -10.02 -11.13 -6.99
N CYS A 37 -10.05 -12.41 -6.63
CA CYS A 37 -11.03 -12.96 -5.68
C CYS A 37 -10.39 -13.83 -4.59
N GLY A 38 -9.12 -14.18 -4.72
CA GLY A 38 -8.40 -14.94 -3.71
C GLY A 38 -6.91 -15.03 -4.01
N GLN A 39 -6.19 -15.62 -3.06
CA GLN A 39 -4.83 -16.09 -3.29
C GLN A 39 -4.68 -17.50 -2.72
N ALA A 40 -3.73 -18.26 -3.27
CA ALA A 40 -3.29 -19.53 -2.73
C ALA A 40 -1.76 -19.56 -2.70
N VAL A 41 -1.19 -20.11 -1.63
CA VAL A 41 0.23 -20.48 -1.60
C VAL A 41 0.31 -21.98 -1.74
N ILE A 42 0.95 -22.45 -2.80
CA ILE A 42 1.13 -23.87 -3.10
C ILE A 42 2.61 -24.22 -3.09
N ALA A 43 2.97 -25.41 -2.61
CA ALA A 43 4.29 -25.99 -2.77
C ALA A 43 4.25 -27.02 -3.89
N PHE A 44 5.30 -27.11 -4.71
CA PHE A 44 5.28 -27.97 -5.89
C PHE A 44 5.48 -29.46 -5.55
N ASP A 45 6.27 -29.78 -4.52
CA ASP A 45 6.75 -31.15 -4.23
C ASP A 45 6.15 -31.77 -2.94
N THR A 46 4.84 -31.64 -2.71
CA THR A 46 4.23 -32.06 -1.43
C THR A 46 3.72 -33.51 -1.40
N ASP A 47 3.52 -34.17 -2.54
CA ASP A 47 2.99 -35.55 -2.60
C ASP A 47 3.38 -36.31 -3.90
N GLY A 48 4.58 -36.04 -4.44
CA GLY A 48 5.07 -36.68 -5.67
C GLY A 48 4.17 -36.49 -6.89
N GLY A 49 3.43 -35.37 -6.97
CA GLY A 49 2.55 -35.04 -8.09
C GLY A 49 1.18 -35.71 -8.10
N LYS A 50 0.80 -36.47 -7.05
CA LYS A 50 -0.48 -37.21 -7.03
C LYS A 50 -1.74 -36.34 -7.03
N THR A 51 -1.70 -35.19 -6.37
CA THR A 51 -2.83 -34.25 -6.35
C THR A 51 -2.67 -33.22 -7.47
N PRO A 52 -3.63 -33.12 -8.41
CA PRO A 52 -3.60 -32.11 -9.46
C PRO A 52 -3.41 -30.70 -8.89
N ILE A 53 -2.66 -29.84 -9.59
CA ILE A 53 -2.39 -28.47 -9.12
C ILE A 53 -3.68 -27.68 -8.95
N LYS A 54 -4.66 -27.91 -9.83
CA LYS A 54 -6.00 -27.31 -9.73
C LYS A 54 -6.64 -27.59 -8.36
N ASP A 55 -6.61 -28.84 -7.91
CA ASP A 55 -7.22 -29.23 -6.64
C ASP A 55 -6.46 -28.62 -5.45
N ARG A 56 -5.12 -28.53 -5.55
CA ARG A 56 -4.29 -27.81 -4.57
C ARG A 56 -4.67 -26.33 -4.48
N ILE A 57 -4.82 -25.65 -5.62
CA ILE A 57 -5.23 -24.24 -5.68
C ILE A 57 -6.62 -24.06 -5.07
N LEU A 58 -7.59 -24.90 -5.45
CA LEU A 58 -8.95 -24.82 -4.92
C LEU A 58 -9.02 -25.14 -3.42
N SER A 59 -8.21 -26.08 -2.92
CA SER A 59 -8.14 -26.39 -1.48
C SER A 59 -7.47 -25.29 -0.66
N ALA A 60 -6.52 -24.57 -1.24
CA ALA A 60 -5.83 -23.45 -0.63
C ALA A 60 -6.57 -22.12 -0.83
N ALA A 61 -7.55 -22.08 -1.73
CA ALA A 61 -8.35 -20.91 -2.02
C ALA A 61 -9.31 -20.60 -0.86
N GLY A 62 -9.37 -19.32 -0.47
CA GLY A 62 -10.33 -18.85 0.52
C GLY A 62 -11.78 -18.88 0.01
N SER A 63 -12.74 -18.76 0.93
CA SER A 63 -14.18 -18.77 0.63
C SER A 63 -14.62 -17.69 -0.38
N SER A 64 -13.87 -16.59 -0.50
CA SER A 64 -14.12 -15.53 -1.48
C SER A 64 -14.01 -15.99 -2.94
N VAL A 65 -13.17 -16.99 -3.22
CA VAL A 65 -13.06 -17.58 -4.58
C VAL A 65 -14.33 -18.34 -4.93
N PHE A 66 -14.80 -19.19 -4.01
CA PHE A 66 -16.03 -19.96 -4.20
C PHE A 66 -17.26 -19.06 -4.34
N GLU A 67 -17.34 -18.01 -3.52
CA GLU A 67 -18.40 -17.00 -3.62
C GLU A 67 -18.36 -16.27 -4.96
N ALA A 68 -17.19 -15.81 -5.42
CA ALA A 68 -17.03 -15.15 -6.71
C ALA A 68 -17.42 -16.07 -7.89
N TRP A 69 -16.98 -17.33 -7.85
CA TRP A 69 -17.34 -18.33 -8.85
C TRP A 69 -18.84 -18.61 -8.89
N LEU A 70 -19.48 -18.78 -7.74
CA LEU A 70 -20.92 -19.03 -7.67
C LEU A 70 -21.72 -17.83 -8.19
N ARG A 71 -21.31 -16.61 -7.83
CA ARG A 71 -21.94 -15.37 -8.31
C ARG A 71 -21.83 -15.24 -9.82
N HIS A 72 -20.67 -15.55 -10.40
CA HIS A 72 -20.48 -15.60 -11.85
C HIS A 72 -21.38 -16.65 -12.51
N ARG A 73 -21.37 -17.89 -12.00
CA ARG A 73 -22.18 -19.00 -12.55
C ARG A 73 -23.68 -18.75 -12.48
N LEU A 74 -24.16 -18.07 -11.44
CA LEU A 74 -25.57 -17.70 -11.27
C LEU A 74 -25.94 -16.39 -11.98
N ALA A 75 -25.00 -15.76 -12.71
CA ALA A 75 -25.18 -14.47 -13.37
C ALA A 75 -25.72 -13.38 -12.43
N LEU A 76 -25.26 -13.38 -11.17
CA LEU A 76 -25.69 -12.39 -10.20
C LEU A 76 -25.09 -11.01 -10.51
N PRO A 77 -25.82 -9.92 -10.24
CA PRO A 77 -25.32 -8.57 -10.44
C PRO A 77 -24.00 -8.32 -9.69
N ASP A 78 -23.14 -7.50 -10.30
CA ASP A 78 -21.95 -6.98 -9.67
C ASP A 78 -22.34 -6.12 -8.45
N PRO A 79 -21.81 -6.40 -7.24
CA PRO A 79 -22.13 -5.62 -6.05
C PRO A 79 -21.31 -4.31 -6.03
N SER A 80 -20.32 -4.18 -6.90
CA SER A 80 -19.52 -2.98 -7.02
C SER A 80 -20.29 -1.84 -7.69
N PRO A 81 -20.04 -0.58 -7.28
CA PRO A 81 -20.67 0.57 -7.91
C PRO A 81 -20.38 0.62 -9.41
N THR A 82 -21.38 0.92 -10.21
CA THR A 82 -21.23 1.15 -11.66
C THR A 82 -21.77 2.55 -11.98
N PRO A 83 -20.99 3.61 -11.66
CA PRO A 83 -21.45 4.96 -11.87
C PRO A 83 -21.59 5.26 -13.36
N SER A 84 -22.54 6.13 -13.70
CA SER A 84 -22.78 6.57 -15.09
C SER A 84 -21.58 7.30 -15.70
N GLN A 85 -20.77 7.97 -14.87
CA GLN A 85 -19.54 8.65 -15.25
C GLN A 85 -18.49 8.49 -14.14
N LEU A 86 -17.24 8.24 -14.53
CA LEU A 86 -16.11 8.23 -13.59
C LEU A 86 -15.56 9.66 -13.43
N PRO A 87 -15.19 10.08 -12.21
CA PRO A 87 -14.53 11.36 -12.01
C PRO A 87 -13.17 11.40 -12.72
N LYS A 88 -12.72 12.58 -13.11
CA LYS A 88 -11.36 12.74 -13.67
C LYS A 88 -10.31 12.45 -12.60
N ALA A 89 -9.16 11.90 -13.02
CA ALA A 89 -8.06 11.58 -12.14
C ALA A 89 -6.71 12.10 -12.66
N THR A 90 -5.87 12.58 -11.75
CA THR A 90 -4.43 12.72 -11.96
C THR A 90 -3.75 11.58 -11.21
N VAL A 91 -3.05 10.71 -11.94
CA VAL A 91 -2.22 9.65 -11.36
C VAL A 91 -0.85 10.22 -11.02
N VAL A 92 -0.42 10.02 -9.78
CA VAL A 92 0.80 10.61 -9.23
C VAL A 92 1.78 9.51 -8.83
N ILE A 93 3.03 9.68 -9.27
CA ILE A 93 4.18 8.91 -8.79
C ILE A 93 5.15 9.87 -8.11
N CYS A 94 5.39 9.67 -6.81
CA CYS A 94 6.45 10.38 -6.10
C CYS A 94 7.70 9.49 -6.08
N THR A 95 8.81 9.99 -6.60
CA THR A 95 10.02 9.19 -6.78
C THR A 95 11.27 9.96 -6.37
N ARG A 96 12.35 9.24 -6.09
CA ARG A 96 13.68 9.82 -5.86
C ARG A 96 14.77 8.82 -6.21
N ASP A 97 15.58 9.13 -7.21
CA ASP A 97 16.78 8.36 -7.59
C ASP A 97 16.49 6.85 -7.84
N ARG A 98 15.32 6.51 -8.42
CA ARG A 98 14.85 5.13 -8.70
C ARG A 98 14.33 4.96 -10.12
N THR A 99 15.14 5.34 -11.11
CA THR A 99 14.73 5.35 -12.53
C THR A 99 14.26 4.00 -13.05
N GLU A 100 14.90 2.89 -12.66
CA GLU A 100 14.51 1.55 -13.12
C GLU A 100 13.11 1.14 -12.65
N ASP A 101 12.78 1.41 -11.38
CA ASP A 101 11.46 1.14 -10.84
C ASP A 101 10.42 2.08 -11.45
N LEU A 102 10.73 3.37 -11.56
CA LEU A 102 9.88 4.35 -12.22
C LEU A 102 9.56 3.97 -13.67
N GLU A 103 10.53 3.52 -14.46
CA GLU A 103 10.31 3.12 -15.86
C GLU A 103 9.33 1.94 -15.95
N ARG A 104 9.44 0.96 -15.04
CA ARG A 104 8.50 -0.17 -14.94
C ARG A 104 7.10 0.29 -14.57
N CYS A 105 6.97 1.18 -13.58
CA CYS A 105 5.70 1.75 -13.15
C CYS A 105 5.01 2.53 -14.29
N LEU A 106 5.75 3.43 -14.95
CA LEU A 106 5.26 4.21 -16.09
C LEU A 106 4.83 3.33 -17.27
N THR A 107 5.60 2.29 -17.58
CA THR A 107 5.26 1.32 -18.63
C THR A 107 3.92 0.63 -18.34
N GLY A 108 3.70 0.19 -17.09
CA GLY A 108 2.44 -0.41 -16.67
C GLY A 108 1.27 0.57 -16.73
N LEU A 109 1.46 1.80 -16.26
CA LEU A 109 0.44 2.85 -16.31
C LEU A 109 0.02 3.20 -17.75
N LEU A 110 0.98 3.31 -18.67
CA LEU A 110 0.71 3.63 -20.07
C LEU A 110 0.08 2.47 -20.85
N ALA A 111 0.21 1.23 -20.35
CA ALA A 111 -0.43 0.05 -20.91
C ALA A 111 -1.89 -0.14 -20.42
N MET A 112 -2.34 0.64 -19.44
CA MET A 112 -3.72 0.57 -18.98
C MET A 112 -4.70 1.01 -20.08
N PRO A 113 -5.90 0.41 -20.14
CA PRO A 113 -6.94 0.81 -21.10
C PRO A 113 -7.47 2.22 -20.83
N ASP A 114 -7.47 2.66 -19.58
CA ASP A 114 -7.95 3.97 -19.16
C ASP A 114 -6.87 5.04 -19.40
N LYS A 115 -7.21 6.13 -20.11
CA LYS A 115 -6.31 7.27 -20.24
C LYS A 115 -6.28 8.05 -18.92
N ALA A 116 -5.09 8.21 -18.36
CA ALA A 116 -4.84 8.99 -17.15
C ALA A 116 -3.94 10.20 -17.43
N ASP A 117 -4.19 11.32 -16.74
CA ASP A 117 -3.20 12.39 -16.60
C ASP A 117 -2.14 11.92 -15.60
N ILE A 118 -0.92 11.67 -16.06
CA ILE A 118 0.17 11.13 -15.22
C ILE A 118 1.12 12.24 -14.84
N LEU A 119 1.38 12.39 -13.53
CA LEU A 119 2.32 13.35 -12.96
C LEU A 119 3.40 12.62 -12.15
N VAL A 120 4.65 12.77 -12.57
CA VAL A 120 5.82 12.34 -11.79
C VAL A 120 6.33 13.52 -10.97
N VAL A 121 6.38 13.36 -9.65
CA VAL A 121 7.01 14.30 -8.73
C VAL A 121 8.36 13.74 -8.29
N ASP A 122 9.43 14.32 -8.82
CA ASP A 122 10.82 13.97 -8.54
C ASP A 122 11.31 14.70 -7.29
N ASN A 123 11.47 13.97 -6.19
CA ASN A 123 11.64 14.50 -4.84
C ASN A 123 13.11 14.60 -4.41
N ALA A 124 13.63 15.81 -4.36
CA ALA A 124 15.01 16.15 -4.02
C ALA A 124 16.02 15.24 -4.74
N PRO A 125 15.94 15.14 -6.09
CA PRO A 125 16.80 14.27 -6.87
C PRO A 125 18.28 14.63 -6.71
N SER A 126 19.14 13.62 -6.72
CA SER A 126 20.59 13.79 -6.65
C SER A 126 21.21 14.16 -8.00
N ASN A 127 20.51 13.90 -9.11
CA ASN A 127 20.94 14.12 -10.49
C ASN A 127 19.71 14.30 -11.42
N GLU A 128 19.90 14.47 -12.73
CA GLU A 128 18.79 14.70 -13.68
C GLU A 128 18.20 13.43 -14.30
N ALA A 129 18.64 12.22 -13.91
CA ALA A 129 18.26 10.97 -14.59
C ALA A 129 16.75 10.70 -14.56
N THR A 130 16.04 11.06 -13.48
CA THR A 130 14.57 10.96 -13.42
C THR A 130 13.92 11.85 -14.48
N ARG A 131 14.41 13.09 -14.64
CA ARG A 131 13.88 14.04 -15.62
C ARG A 131 14.09 13.54 -17.04
N ASP A 132 15.30 13.05 -17.33
CA ASP A 132 15.66 12.51 -18.64
C ASP A 132 14.82 11.28 -18.99
N LEU A 133 14.59 10.39 -18.00
CA LEU A 133 13.68 9.25 -18.15
C LEU A 133 12.26 9.69 -18.47
N VAL A 134 11.69 10.61 -17.67
CA VAL A 134 10.31 11.08 -17.89
C VAL A 134 10.16 11.79 -19.24
N GLY A 135 11.18 12.52 -19.69
CA GLY A 135 11.23 13.17 -21.00
C GLY A 135 11.08 12.23 -22.20
N ARG A 136 11.24 10.91 -22.01
CA ARG A 136 10.99 9.88 -23.04
C ARG A 136 9.49 9.59 -23.24
N PHE A 137 8.61 10.09 -22.36
CA PHE A 137 7.18 9.82 -22.39
C PHE A 137 6.38 11.10 -22.66
N ASN A 138 5.82 11.24 -23.87
CA ASN A 138 5.14 12.46 -24.31
C ASN A 138 3.88 12.84 -23.51
N THR A 139 3.27 11.89 -22.80
CA THR A 139 2.00 12.07 -22.07
C THR A 139 2.18 12.15 -20.56
N VAL A 140 3.43 12.18 -20.07
CA VAL A 140 3.74 12.20 -18.64
C VAL A 140 4.28 13.57 -18.25
N ARG A 141 3.66 14.21 -17.26
CA ARG A 141 4.11 15.48 -16.71
C ARG A 141 5.22 15.24 -15.70
N TYR A 142 6.29 16.04 -15.76
CA TYR A 142 7.38 16.04 -14.79
C TYR A 142 7.29 17.29 -13.89
N LEU A 143 7.46 17.09 -12.59
CA LEU A 143 7.60 18.17 -11.62
C LEU A 143 8.72 17.86 -10.64
N ARG A 144 9.63 18.82 -10.44
CA ARG A 144 10.70 18.71 -9.44
C ARG A 144 10.27 19.33 -8.12
N GLU A 145 10.37 18.58 -7.04
CA GLU A 145 10.25 19.11 -5.67
C GLU A 145 11.65 19.15 -5.03
N PRO A 146 12.26 20.31 -4.80
CA PRO A 146 13.63 20.39 -4.27
C PRO A 146 13.76 19.98 -2.79
N ARG A 147 12.66 19.96 -2.01
CA ARG A 147 12.70 19.63 -0.59
C ARG A 147 12.51 18.13 -0.36
N PRO A 148 13.39 17.44 0.38
CA PRO A 148 13.22 16.02 0.63
C PRO A 148 12.03 15.74 1.55
N GLY A 149 11.31 14.66 1.26
CA GLY A 149 10.19 14.16 2.05
C GLY A 149 9.04 13.72 1.15
N LEU A 150 8.59 12.48 1.30
CA LEU A 150 7.52 11.92 0.48
C LEU A 150 6.22 12.72 0.62
N ASP A 151 5.87 13.13 1.83
CA ASP A 151 4.69 13.97 2.07
C ASP A 151 4.84 15.40 1.54
N VAL A 152 6.08 15.90 1.39
CA VAL A 152 6.33 17.15 0.66
C VAL A 152 6.02 16.95 -0.83
N ALA A 153 6.50 15.85 -1.42
CA ALA A 153 6.20 15.51 -2.81
C ALA A 153 4.70 15.28 -3.05
N ARG A 154 4.00 14.57 -2.15
CA ARG A 154 2.54 14.37 -2.23
C ARG A 154 1.79 15.69 -2.13
N ASN A 155 2.18 16.58 -1.22
CA ASN A 155 1.58 17.92 -1.14
C ASN A 155 1.85 18.74 -2.40
N THR A 156 3.04 18.63 -2.99
CA THR A 156 3.37 19.27 -4.26
C THR A 156 2.52 18.70 -5.40
N ALA A 157 2.27 17.39 -5.42
CA ALA A 157 1.34 16.78 -6.36
C ALA A 157 -0.10 17.28 -6.18
N LEU A 158 -0.62 17.28 -4.94
CA LEU A 158 -1.97 17.77 -4.63
C LEU A 158 -2.20 19.23 -5.04
N ARG A 159 -1.16 20.07 -4.97
CA ARG A 159 -1.23 21.48 -5.43
C ARG A 159 -1.25 21.63 -6.95
N ASN A 160 -0.72 20.66 -7.68
CA ASN A 160 -0.56 20.71 -9.15
C ASN A 160 -1.49 19.72 -9.89
N ALA A 161 -2.31 18.97 -9.15
CA ALA A 161 -3.35 18.11 -9.69
C ALA A 161 -4.61 18.94 -9.96
N GLU A 162 -5.10 18.86 -11.19
CA GLU A 162 -6.29 19.61 -11.64
C GLU A 162 -7.57 18.77 -11.56
N ALA A 163 -7.42 17.45 -11.47
CA ALA A 163 -8.51 16.51 -11.47
C ALA A 163 -9.28 16.45 -10.13
N GLU A 164 -10.46 15.85 -10.15
CA GLU A 164 -11.31 15.67 -8.97
C GLU A 164 -10.72 14.66 -7.98
N VAL A 165 -10.00 13.67 -8.50
CA VAL A 165 -9.32 12.62 -7.75
C VAL A 165 -7.83 12.63 -8.05
N VAL A 166 -7.02 12.39 -7.02
CA VAL A 166 -5.57 12.20 -7.13
C VAL A 166 -5.24 10.78 -6.73
N ALA A 167 -4.81 9.95 -7.68
CA ALA A 167 -4.47 8.55 -7.46
C ALA A 167 -2.96 8.38 -7.30
N PHE A 168 -2.51 7.97 -6.14
CA PHE A 168 -1.10 7.71 -5.84
C PHE A 168 -0.75 6.23 -6.07
N ILE A 169 0.37 6.03 -6.73
CA ILE A 169 1.04 4.74 -6.87
C ILE A 169 2.54 4.93 -6.63
N ASP A 170 3.17 4.03 -5.88
CA ASP A 170 4.62 4.12 -5.63
C ASP A 170 5.41 3.75 -6.90
N ASP A 171 6.65 4.25 -7.00
CA ASP A 171 7.53 4.00 -8.13
C ASP A 171 7.94 2.53 -8.28
N ASP A 172 7.92 1.76 -7.21
CA ASP A 172 8.21 0.33 -7.17
C ASP A 172 6.95 -0.57 -7.29
N ALA A 173 5.84 0.01 -7.76
CA ALA A 173 4.58 -0.69 -8.05
C ALA A 173 4.15 -0.61 -9.52
N VAL A 174 3.38 -1.61 -9.98
CA VAL A 174 2.83 -1.70 -11.34
C VAL A 174 1.32 -1.95 -11.24
N PRO A 175 0.47 -1.14 -11.89
CA PRO A 175 -0.99 -1.27 -11.79
C PRO A 175 -1.53 -2.47 -12.58
N ASP A 176 -2.63 -3.04 -12.10
CA ASP A 176 -3.51 -3.92 -12.90
C ASP A 176 -4.27 -3.11 -13.97
N PRO A 177 -4.64 -3.70 -15.13
CA PRO A 177 -5.41 -3.00 -16.16
C PRO A 177 -6.73 -2.37 -15.66
N LEU A 178 -7.33 -2.89 -14.60
CA LEU A 178 -8.57 -2.34 -14.03
C LEU A 178 -8.34 -1.41 -12.83
N TRP A 179 -7.08 -1.12 -12.49
CA TRP A 179 -6.71 -0.41 -11.26
C TRP A 179 -7.39 0.96 -11.14
N LEU A 180 -7.21 1.83 -12.12
CA LEU A 180 -7.66 3.22 -12.01
C LEU A 180 -9.19 3.32 -12.01
N LYS A 181 -9.89 2.72 -12.98
CA LYS A 181 -11.37 2.73 -12.99
C LYS A 181 -11.97 2.17 -11.69
N THR A 182 -11.32 1.18 -11.08
CA THR A 182 -11.79 0.59 -9.83
C THR A 182 -11.61 1.54 -8.66
N LEU A 183 -10.51 2.29 -8.59
CA LEU A 183 -10.39 3.37 -7.61
C LEU A 183 -11.49 4.41 -7.81
N LEU A 184 -11.71 4.83 -9.05
CA LEU A 184 -12.60 5.96 -9.39
C LEU A 184 -14.08 5.67 -9.15
N ARG A 185 -14.55 4.44 -9.42
CA ARG A 185 -15.97 4.09 -9.25
C ARG A 185 -16.48 4.27 -7.82
N ASN A 186 -15.57 4.22 -6.85
CA ASN A 186 -15.89 4.31 -5.43
C ASN A 186 -16.14 5.75 -4.95
N PHE A 187 -15.80 6.77 -5.76
CA PHE A 187 -16.04 8.18 -5.42
C PHE A 187 -17.45 8.68 -5.81
N GLU A 188 -18.33 7.80 -6.30
CA GLU A 188 -19.76 8.08 -6.45
C GLU A 188 -20.41 8.42 -5.10
N ASP A 189 -19.96 7.80 -4.01
CA ASP A 189 -20.37 8.18 -2.66
C ASP A 189 -19.65 9.48 -2.24
N PRO A 190 -20.38 10.59 -2.01
CA PRO A 190 -19.77 11.87 -1.63
C PRO A 190 -19.08 11.85 -0.26
N LEU A 191 -19.39 10.87 0.60
CA LEU A 191 -18.76 10.71 1.92
C LEU A 191 -17.38 10.04 1.84
N VAL A 192 -16.97 9.56 0.67
CA VAL A 192 -15.67 8.91 0.45
C VAL A 192 -14.63 9.98 0.12
N LEU A 193 -13.60 10.08 0.96
CA LEU A 193 -12.43 10.92 0.70
C LEU A 193 -11.19 10.12 0.27
N ALA A 194 -11.14 8.83 0.59
CA ALA A 194 -10.04 7.97 0.20
C ALA A 194 -10.53 6.59 -0.26
N VAL A 195 -9.86 6.05 -1.27
CA VAL A 195 -10.04 4.68 -1.76
C VAL A 195 -8.66 4.04 -1.80
N THR A 196 -8.55 2.79 -1.38
CA THR A 196 -7.32 2.00 -1.41
C THR A 196 -7.58 0.70 -2.16
N GLY A 197 -6.51 0.05 -2.56
CA GLY A 197 -6.59 -1.18 -3.36
C GLY A 197 -5.78 -2.34 -2.82
N LEU A 198 -5.96 -3.50 -3.45
CA LEU A 198 -5.15 -4.68 -3.19
C LEU A 198 -3.72 -4.46 -3.69
N THR A 199 -2.74 -4.82 -2.87
CA THR A 199 -1.34 -4.79 -3.26
C THR A 199 -0.73 -6.16 -3.04
N MET A 200 -0.22 -6.73 -4.12
CA MET A 200 0.40 -8.05 -4.15
C MET A 200 1.90 -7.94 -4.43
N ALA A 201 2.66 -8.96 -4.04
CA ALA A 201 4.09 -9.02 -4.33
C ALA A 201 4.32 -9.24 -5.83
N VAL A 202 5.16 -8.42 -6.48
CA VAL A 202 5.57 -8.66 -7.87
C VAL A 202 6.53 -9.86 -7.99
N GLU A 203 7.30 -10.14 -6.95
CA GLU A 203 8.27 -11.23 -6.89
C GLU A 203 8.42 -11.73 -5.45
N LEU A 204 8.78 -13.01 -5.28
CA LEU A 204 9.03 -13.64 -3.98
C LEU A 204 10.29 -14.53 -4.06
N GLU A 205 11.42 -13.89 -4.33
CA GLU A 205 12.72 -14.52 -4.56
C GLU A 205 13.55 -14.71 -3.28
N THR A 206 13.20 -14.04 -2.19
CA THR A 206 13.94 -14.10 -0.93
C THR A 206 13.05 -14.41 0.26
N ASP A 207 13.65 -15.00 1.30
CA ASP A 207 12.95 -15.29 2.56
C ASP A 207 12.39 -14.01 3.22
N SER A 208 13.02 -12.86 2.98
CA SER A 208 12.52 -11.57 3.49
C SER A 208 11.23 -11.14 2.79
N GLN A 209 11.15 -11.31 1.46
CA GLN A 209 9.93 -11.00 0.71
C GLN A 209 8.77 -11.92 1.11
N ILE A 210 9.05 -13.21 1.26
CA ILE A 210 8.07 -14.21 1.71
C ILE A 210 7.62 -13.91 3.13
N ALA A 211 8.55 -13.67 4.07
CA ALA A 211 8.20 -13.35 5.45
C ALA A 211 7.35 -12.07 5.54
N PHE A 212 7.66 -11.04 4.75
CA PHE A 212 6.84 -9.83 4.70
C PHE A 212 5.42 -10.13 4.20
N GLN A 213 5.29 -10.89 3.10
CA GLN A 213 3.99 -11.31 2.56
C GLN A 213 3.11 -12.01 3.62
N HIS A 214 3.71 -12.82 4.50
CA HIS A 214 3.00 -13.53 5.56
C HIS A 214 2.70 -12.69 6.83
N PHE A 215 3.64 -11.87 7.29
CA PHE A 215 3.55 -11.21 8.61
C PHE A 215 2.99 -9.78 8.61
N GLY A 216 2.97 -9.12 7.47
CA GLY A 216 2.60 -7.71 7.44
C GLY A 216 2.34 -7.12 6.06
N GLY A 217 2.33 -7.95 5.01
CA GLY A 217 2.15 -7.53 3.62
C GLY A 217 0.91 -6.66 3.43
N PHE A 218 0.81 -6.06 2.26
CA PHE A 218 -0.23 -5.07 1.98
C PHE A 218 -1.62 -5.66 1.68
N CYS A 219 -1.72 -6.99 1.52
CA CYS A 219 -3.00 -7.65 1.27
C CYS A 219 -3.96 -7.49 2.47
N ARG A 220 -5.18 -6.99 2.21
CA ARG A 220 -6.28 -6.85 3.19
C ARG A 220 -7.46 -7.76 2.85
N GLY A 221 -7.20 -8.81 2.08
CA GLY A 221 -8.20 -9.76 1.60
C GLY A 221 -8.86 -9.33 0.29
N PHE A 222 -9.86 -10.10 -0.13
CA PHE A 222 -10.49 -10.03 -1.46
C PHE A 222 -11.95 -9.63 -1.40
N ARG A 223 -12.34 -8.90 -0.34
CA ARG A 223 -13.69 -8.34 -0.18
C ARG A 223 -13.57 -6.82 -0.10
N ARG A 224 -14.45 -6.13 -0.83
CA ARG A 224 -14.60 -4.68 -0.71
C ARG A 224 -15.08 -4.33 0.70
N GLN A 225 -14.46 -3.34 1.33
CA GLN A 225 -14.80 -2.89 2.68
C GLN A 225 -14.97 -1.37 2.71
N VAL A 226 -15.95 -0.90 3.49
CA VAL A 226 -16.19 0.52 3.74
C VAL A 226 -15.86 0.80 5.19
N TYR A 227 -14.90 1.66 5.44
CA TYR A 227 -14.45 2.03 6.77
C TYR A 227 -14.90 3.43 7.14
N ASP A 228 -15.34 3.58 8.38
CA ASP A 228 -15.61 4.85 9.06
C ASP A 228 -15.15 4.74 10.52
N ALA A 229 -15.30 5.81 11.30
CA ALA A 229 -14.90 5.82 12.70
C ALA A 229 -15.73 4.89 13.61
N HIS A 230 -16.84 4.32 13.13
CA HIS A 230 -17.64 3.37 13.91
C HIS A 230 -17.11 1.94 13.80
N ASN A 231 -16.58 1.56 12.64
CA ASN A 231 -16.10 0.19 12.39
C ASN A 231 -14.58 0.04 12.37
N LEU A 232 -13.82 1.14 12.34
CA LEU A 232 -12.37 1.12 12.40
C LEU A 232 -11.85 2.19 13.37
N ASP A 233 -11.02 1.77 14.35
CA ASP A 233 -10.28 2.73 15.20
C ASP A 233 -9.40 3.59 14.29
N PRO A 234 -9.57 4.93 14.27
CA PRO A 234 -8.78 5.81 13.40
C PRO A 234 -7.26 5.66 13.59
N PHE A 235 -6.78 5.31 14.79
CA PHE A 235 -5.36 5.06 15.04
C PHE A 235 -4.85 3.74 14.44
N THR A 236 -5.73 2.98 13.79
CA THR A 236 -5.43 1.76 13.05
C THR A 236 -5.82 1.87 11.57
N GLY A 237 -5.88 3.10 11.04
CA GLY A 237 -6.24 3.40 9.65
C GLY A 237 -5.42 2.64 8.59
N TRP A 238 -4.25 2.11 8.92
CA TRP A 238 -3.45 1.22 8.05
C TRP A 238 -4.15 -0.12 7.71
N HIS A 239 -5.20 -0.51 8.44
CA HIS A 239 -6.08 -1.62 8.05
C HIS A 239 -6.92 -1.27 6.82
N ALA A 240 -7.21 0.01 6.59
CA ALA A 240 -7.96 0.46 5.43
C ALA A 240 -7.12 0.43 4.16
N GLY A 241 -5.78 0.40 4.22
CA GLY A 241 -4.91 0.29 3.05
C GLY A 241 -3.53 0.89 3.29
N ALA A 242 -2.81 1.18 2.20
CA ALA A 242 -1.46 1.75 2.22
C ALA A 242 -1.25 2.72 1.06
N GLY A 243 -0.32 3.66 1.23
CA GLY A 243 -0.04 4.75 0.28
C GLY A 243 0.49 4.32 -1.08
N VAL A 244 0.99 3.09 -1.17
CA VAL A 244 1.40 2.42 -2.43
C VAL A 244 0.23 2.23 -3.40
N ASN A 245 -1.00 2.20 -2.90
CA ASN A 245 -2.20 1.99 -3.68
C ASN A 245 -3.36 2.75 -3.03
N MET A 246 -3.46 4.04 -3.34
CA MET A 246 -4.51 4.90 -2.82
C MET A 246 -4.96 5.93 -3.84
N ALA A 247 -6.21 6.36 -3.76
CA ALA A 247 -6.73 7.54 -4.40
C ALA A 247 -7.42 8.42 -3.38
N LEU A 248 -7.27 9.74 -3.52
CA LEU A 248 -7.84 10.73 -2.64
C LEU A 248 -8.73 11.67 -3.44
N ARG A 249 -9.90 12.02 -2.91
CA ARG A 249 -10.68 13.14 -3.43
C ARG A 249 -9.88 14.42 -3.22
N ARG A 250 -9.75 15.28 -4.23
CA ARG A 250 -8.92 16.50 -4.12
C ARG A 250 -9.35 17.41 -2.96
N THR A 251 -10.65 17.46 -2.66
CA THR A 251 -11.23 18.22 -1.54
C THR A 251 -10.88 17.67 -0.15
N ILE A 252 -10.14 16.56 -0.06
CA ILE A 252 -9.63 16.02 1.21
C ILE A 252 -8.83 17.06 1.99
N VAL A 253 -8.10 17.94 1.30
CA VAL A 253 -7.28 18.98 1.90
C VAL A 253 -8.15 19.99 2.66
N ASP A 254 -9.33 20.31 2.13
CA ASP A 254 -10.27 21.23 2.77
C ASP A 254 -10.90 20.60 4.02
N ALA A 255 -11.13 19.27 3.97
CA ALA A 255 -11.78 18.53 5.04
C ALA A 255 -10.83 18.21 6.21
N VAL A 256 -9.60 17.78 5.92
CA VAL A 256 -8.68 17.27 6.96
C VAL A 256 -7.29 17.90 6.92
N GLY A 257 -6.98 18.73 5.94
CA GLY A 257 -5.67 19.35 5.75
C GLY A 257 -4.69 18.52 4.94
N TRP A 258 -3.56 19.14 4.62
CA TRP A 258 -2.45 18.54 3.85
C TRP A 258 -1.80 17.32 4.53
N PHE A 259 -0.95 16.60 3.81
CA PHE A 259 -0.03 15.64 4.44
C PHE A 259 0.92 16.38 5.39
N ASP A 260 1.29 15.74 6.50
CA ASP A 260 2.23 16.34 7.45
C ASP A 260 3.65 16.09 6.97
N GLU A 261 4.30 17.16 6.50
CA GLU A 261 5.67 17.12 5.95
C GLU A 261 6.74 16.66 6.97
N ALA A 262 6.38 16.47 8.25
CA ALA A 262 7.24 15.85 9.26
C ALA A 262 7.13 14.32 9.33
N LEU A 263 6.20 13.71 8.58
CA LEU A 263 5.99 12.26 8.51
C LEU A 263 6.56 11.68 7.20
N ASP A 264 6.50 10.36 7.12
CA ASP A 264 6.84 9.58 5.93
C ASP A 264 8.32 9.53 5.52
N ALA A 265 8.58 8.77 4.46
CA ALA A 265 9.90 8.51 3.90
C ALA A 265 10.62 9.82 3.53
N GLY A 266 11.95 9.83 3.71
CA GLY A 266 12.76 11.04 3.54
C GLY A 266 12.78 11.97 4.76
N THR A 267 11.99 11.68 5.81
CA THR A 267 12.02 12.42 7.08
C THR A 267 12.61 11.57 8.23
N LEU A 268 12.76 12.16 9.42
CA LEU A 268 13.21 11.41 10.60
C LEU A 268 12.14 10.45 11.15
N SER A 269 10.87 10.62 10.77
CA SER A 269 9.72 9.79 11.17
C SER A 269 9.60 8.51 10.34
N LEU A 270 10.33 8.42 9.22
CA LEU A 270 10.56 7.24 8.40
C LEU A 270 9.36 6.71 7.58
N ALA A 271 8.12 6.84 8.07
CA ALA A 271 6.90 6.33 7.42
C ALA A 271 5.65 7.06 7.96
N GLY A 272 4.46 6.67 7.47
CA GLY A 272 3.17 6.92 8.12
C GLY A 272 2.39 8.15 7.69
N GLY A 273 2.76 8.79 6.58
CA GLY A 273 1.99 9.93 6.04
C GLY A 273 0.59 9.53 5.59
N ASP A 274 0.49 8.39 4.89
CA ASP A 274 -0.77 7.75 4.49
C ASP A 274 -1.65 7.36 5.70
N THR A 275 -1.06 6.74 6.72
CA THR A 275 -1.75 6.27 7.91
C THR A 275 -2.28 7.45 8.74
N ASP A 276 -1.52 8.55 8.82
CA ASP A 276 -1.98 9.78 9.44
C ASP A 276 -3.14 10.42 8.66
N MET A 277 -3.05 10.45 7.32
CA MET A 277 -4.13 10.94 6.47
C MET A 277 -5.41 10.12 6.68
N PHE A 278 -5.32 8.78 6.66
CA PHE A 278 -6.45 7.89 6.89
C PHE A 278 -7.06 8.08 8.28
N ARG A 279 -6.23 8.21 9.33
CA ARG A 279 -6.71 8.53 10.68
C ARG A 279 -7.55 9.81 10.66
N ARG A 280 -7.05 10.89 10.07
CA ARG A 280 -7.75 12.18 10.03
C ARG A 280 -9.04 12.12 9.21
N VAL A 281 -9.07 11.37 8.10
CA VAL A 281 -10.29 11.11 7.31
C VAL A 281 -11.37 10.46 8.17
N LEU A 282 -11.01 9.41 8.92
CA LEU A 282 -11.95 8.71 9.80
C LEU A 282 -12.39 9.60 10.97
N GLU A 283 -11.47 10.32 11.61
CA GLU A 283 -11.79 11.24 12.72
C GLU A 283 -12.70 12.39 12.30
N ALA A 284 -12.61 12.84 11.04
CA ALA A 284 -13.51 13.84 10.48
C ALA A 284 -14.89 13.28 10.06
N GLY A 285 -15.13 11.97 10.26
CA GLY A 285 -16.42 11.32 9.97
C GLY A 285 -16.61 10.90 8.52
N TYR A 286 -15.56 10.97 7.69
CA TYR A 286 -15.59 10.52 6.30
C TYR A 286 -15.22 9.04 6.18
N ARG A 287 -15.43 8.50 4.98
CA ARG A 287 -15.22 7.09 4.68
C ARG A 287 -13.94 6.84 3.90
N ILE A 288 -13.37 5.66 4.14
CA ILE A 288 -12.31 5.06 3.34
C ILE A 288 -12.82 3.75 2.77
N ILE A 289 -12.71 3.56 1.46
CA ILE A 289 -13.08 2.28 0.83
C ILE A 289 -11.81 1.50 0.48
N TYR A 290 -11.75 0.24 0.92
CA TYR A 290 -10.82 -0.72 0.34
C TYR A 290 -11.53 -1.50 -0.76
N ASP A 291 -11.05 -1.43 -2.00
CA ASP A 291 -11.58 -2.18 -3.13
C ASP A 291 -10.49 -3.10 -3.72
N PRO A 292 -10.56 -4.42 -3.49
CA PRO A 292 -9.50 -5.35 -3.88
C PRO A 292 -9.35 -5.52 -5.39
N GLU A 293 -10.32 -5.07 -6.19
CA GLU A 293 -10.20 -5.04 -7.65
C GLU A 293 -9.26 -3.94 -8.14
N ALA A 294 -8.98 -2.92 -7.32
CA ALA A 294 -7.92 -1.94 -7.58
C ALA A 294 -6.58 -2.58 -7.25
N LEU A 295 -6.13 -3.54 -8.06
CA LEU A 295 -4.90 -4.28 -7.81
C LEU A 295 -3.65 -3.50 -8.30
N ASN A 296 -2.56 -3.57 -7.54
CA ASN A 296 -1.22 -3.32 -8.05
C ASN A 296 -0.21 -4.37 -7.54
N TRP A 297 0.91 -4.47 -8.24
CA TRP A 297 2.03 -5.37 -7.96
C TRP A 297 3.22 -4.57 -7.47
N HIS A 298 3.63 -4.78 -6.22
CA HIS A 298 4.66 -4.00 -5.54
C HIS A 298 5.91 -4.84 -5.26
N ARG A 299 7.09 -4.22 -5.36
CA ARG A 299 8.38 -4.85 -5.03
C ARG A 299 8.65 -4.83 -3.53
N HIS A 300 8.62 -6.01 -2.91
CA HIS A 300 9.01 -6.16 -1.51
C HIS A 300 10.53 -6.03 -1.33
N ARG A 301 10.95 -5.57 -0.15
CA ARG A 301 12.36 -5.47 0.22
C ARG A 301 13.05 -6.84 0.16
N ARG A 302 14.18 -6.91 -0.54
CA ARG A 302 14.88 -8.17 -0.81
C ARG A 302 15.73 -8.62 0.37
N SER A 303 16.35 -7.68 1.09
CA SER A 303 17.27 -7.99 2.18
C SER A 303 16.61 -7.93 3.56
N SER A 304 17.09 -8.78 4.47
CA SER A 304 16.62 -8.82 5.86
C SER A 304 16.83 -7.50 6.59
N LYS A 305 17.94 -6.80 6.29
CA LYS A 305 18.27 -5.49 6.85
C LYS A 305 17.28 -4.41 6.40
N GLU A 306 16.93 -4.38 5.12
CA GLU A 306 15.92 -3.44 4.60
C GLU A 306 14.54 -3.72 5.20
N LEU A 307 14.15 -4.99 5.28
CA LEU A 307 12.87 -5.37 5.88
C LEU A 307 12.83 -5.00 7.37
N GLN A 308 13.91 -5.25 8.11
CA GLN A 308 14.02 -4.83 9.51
C GLN A 308 13.90 -3.32 9.67
N GLN A 309 14.54 -2.55 8.79
CA GLN A 309 14.46 -1.09 8.78
C GLN A 309 13.05 -0.59 8.45
N GLN A 310 12.34 -1.26 7.54
CA GLN A 310 10.95 -0.98 7.21
C GLN A 310 10.05 -1.24 8.42
N MET A 311 10.16 -2.40 9.07
CA MET A 311 9.37 -2.72 10.27
C MET A 311 9.66 -1.77 11.44
N TYR A 312 10.93 -1.39 11.62
CA TYR A 312 11.32 -0.35 12.58
C TYR A 312 10.65 0.99 12.25
N GLY A 313 10.66 1.37 10.97
CA GLY A 313 10.04 2.60 10.47
C GLY A 313 8.55 2.66 10.70
N TYR A 314 7.81 1.56 10.45
CA TYR A 314 6.37 1.48 10.67
C TYR A 314 5.99 1.69 12.14
N GLU A 315 6.73 1.10 13.07
CA GLU A 315 6.47 1.31 14.50
C GLU A 315 6.93 2.69 14.99
N ALA A 316 8.06 3.20 14.48
CA ALA A 316 8.47 4.58 14.77
C ALA A 316 7.40 5.59 14.30
N ALA A 317 6.85 5.38 13.11
CA ALA A 317 5.78 6.19 12.55
C ALA A 317 4.48 6.08 13.36
N SER A 318 4.09 4.88 13.79
CA SER A 318 2.90 4.67 14.62
C SER A 318 2.95 5.51 15.90
N PHE A 319 4.11 5.57 16.56
CA PHE A 319 4.30 6.41 17.74
C PHE A 319 4.53 7.90 17.41
N ALA A 320 5.04 8.23 16.22
CA ALA A 320 5.06 9.60 15.72
C ALA A 320 3.64 10.16 15.53
N ILE A 321 2.73 9.39 14.93
CA ILE A 321 1.32 9.76 14.73
C ILE A 321 0.61 9.94 16.07
N LEU A 322 0.82 9.02 17.03
CA LEU A 322 0.28 9.17 18.38
C LEU A 322 0.82 10.41 19.08
N THR A 323 2.10 10.74 18.88
CA THR A 323 2.71 11.96 19.43
C THR A 323 2.12 13.22 18.80
N LYS A 324 1.94 13.21 17.48
CA LYS A 324 1.25 14.28 16.75
C LYS A 324 -0.14 14.53 17.33
N ALA A 325 -0.95 13.47 17.39
CA ALA A 325 -2.32 13.53 17.86
C ALA A 325 -2.40 14.03 19.31
N LEU A 326 -1.52 13.54 20.20
CA LEU A 326 -1.52 13.95 21.61
C LEU A 326 -1.05 15.39 21.80
N VAL A 327 0.10 15.76 21.22
CA VAL A 327 0.82 16.99 21.57
C VAL A 327 0.37 18.19 20.73
N PHE A 328 0.03 17.96 19.45
CA PHE A 328 -0.23 19.04 18.50
C PHE A 328 -1.70 19.15 18.08
N GLU A 329 -2.48 18.08 18.24
CA GLU A 329 -3.92 18.08 17.95
C GLU A 329 -4.79 18.01 19.21
N GLY A 330 -4.17 17.82 20.39
CA GLY A 330 -4.89 17.77 21.66
C GLY A 330 -5.84 16.58 21.80
N ASN A 331 -5.64 15.50 21.04
CA ASN A 331 -6.49 14.31 21.07
C ASN A 331 -6.16 13.42 22.27
N PRO A 332 -7.00 13.38 23.33
CA PRO A 332 -6.67 12.66 24.56
C PRO A 332 -6.70 11.13 24.38
N ARG A 333 -7.32 10.61 23.31
CA ARG A 333 -7.37 9.17 23.02
C ARG A 333 -5.99 8.60 22.66
N ALA A 334 -5.08 9.45 22.19
CA ALA A 334 -3.73 9.05 21.79
C ALA A 334 -2.90 8.53 22.98
N LEU A 335 -3.04 9.12 24.18
CA LEU A 335 -2.26 8.71 25.37
C LEU A 335 -2.57 7.27 25.83
N PRO A 336 -3.83 6.87 26.14
CA PRO A 336 -4.12 5.51 26.54
C PRO A 336 -3.79 4.51 25.43
N ARG A 337 -3.94 4.89 24.15
CA ARG A 337 -3.52 4.06 23.01
C ARG A 337 -2.01 3.85 22.98
N MET A 338 -1.22 4.90 23.20
CA MET A 338 0.23 4.85 23.28
C MET A 338 0.70 3.95 24.43
N VAL A 339 0.14 4.13 25.64
CA VAL A 339 0.46 3.33 26.82
C VAL A 339 0.14 1.85 26.60
N ARG A 340 -1.08 1.53 26.12
CA ARG A 340 -1.47 0.13 25.83
C ARG A 340 -0.56 -0.50 24.77
N SER A 341 -0.18 0.26 23.75
CA SER A 341 0.70 -0.22 22.67
C SER A 341 2.11 -0.50 23.19
N TYR A 342 2.66 0.36 24.06
CA TYR A 342 3.93 0.11 24.75
C TYR A 342 3.88 -1.14 25.62
N ILE A 343 2.85 -1.29 26.46
CA ILE A 343 2.70 -2.47 27.34
C ILE A 343 2.63 -3.75 26.49
N ARG A 344 1.88 -3.75 25.40
CA ARG A 344 1.79 -4.86 24.45
C ARG A 344 3.16 -5.20 23.85
N LEU A 345 3.90 -4.19 23.36
CA LEU A 345 5.22 -4.40 22.77
C LEU A 345 6.23 -4.91 23.82
N LEU A 346 6.20 -4.38 25.04
CA LEU A 346 7.02 -4.87 26.16
C LEU A 346 6.74 -6.34 26.46
N ARG A 347 5.46 -6.74 26.54
CA ARG A 347 5.09 -8.15 26.77
C ARG A 347 5.62 -9.06 25.66
N ARG A 348 5.60 -8.61 24.39
CA ARG A 348 6.13 -9.39 23.26
C ARG A 348 7.65 -9.62 23.34
N LEU A 349 8.41 -8.77 24.05
CA LEU A 349 9.84 -9.01 24.25
C LEU A 349 10.13 -10.24 25.13
N PHE A 350 9.19 -10.61 25.99
CA PHE A 350 9.34 -11.73 26.94
C PHE A 350 8.58 -12.99 26.50
N GLN A 351 7.87 -12.95 25.38
CA GLN A 351 7.19 -14.13 24.84
C GLN A 351 8.21 -15.09 24.21
N PRO A 352 8.05 -16.42 24.40
CA PRO A 352 8.88 -17.40 23.70
C PRO A 352 8.80 -17.17 22.19
N ARG A 353 9.95 -17.22 21.52
CA ARG A 353 9.97 -17.20 20.06
C ARG A 353 9.41 -18.52 19.56
N HIS A 354 8.15 -18.53 19.15
CA HIS A 354 7.63 -19.63 18.37
C HIS A 354 8.28 -19.58 16.98
N THR A 355 9.04 -20.62 16.63
CA THR A 355 9.52 -20.85 15.27
C THR A 355 8.31 -21.25 14.43
N HIS A 356 7.59 -20.26 13.90
CA HIS A 356 6.65 -20.50 12.82
C HIS A 356 7.42 -20.87 11.54
N GLN A 357 6.77 -21.64 10.67
CA GLN A 357 7.32 -22.08 9.37
C GLN A 357 7.83 -20.91 8.51
N PHE A 358 7.25 -19.73 8.72
CA PHE A 358 7.76 -18.45 8.25
C PHE A 358 8.17 -17.68 9.50
N SER A 359 9.43 -17.31 9.66
CA SER A 359 9.88 -16.43 10.75
C SER A 359 10.67 -15.28 10.17
N LEU A 360 10.57 -14.10 10.78
CA LEU A 360 11.39 -12.97 10.37
C LEU A 360 12.86 -13.28 10.72
N PRO A 361 13.83 -12.95 9.83
CA PRO A 361 15.24 -13.27 10.03
C PRO A 361 15.94 -12.42 11.11
N TYR A 362 15.16 -11.72 11.94
CA TYR A 362 15.61 -10.82 12.99
C TYR A 362 14.62 -10.82 14.15
N ASN A 363 15.03 -10.25 15.29
CA ASN A 363 14.15 -10.08 16.45
C ASN A 363 13.10 -8.98 16.18
N ASP A 364 11.95 -9.36 15.64
CA ASP A 364 10.86 -8.48 15.28
C ASP A 364 10.32 -7.70 16.48
N ALA A 365 10.13 -8.36 17.63
CA ALA A 365 9.65 -7.71 18.86
C ALA A 365 10.58 -6.60 19.32
N LEU A 366 11.91 -6.85 19.34
CA LEU A 366 12.90 -5.84 19.69
C LEU A 366 12.96 -4.71 18.67
N THR A 367 12.88 -5.04 17.37
CA THR A 367 12.85 -4.05 16.30
C THR A 367 11.66 -3.11 16.45
N GLN A 368 10.46 -3.67 16.66
CA GLN A 368 9.23 -2.91 16.84
C GLN A 368 9.28 -2.05 18.11
N PHE A 369 9.75 -2.60 19.24
CA PHE A 369 9.92 -1.86 20.48
C PHE A 369 10.88 -0.67 20.33
N ARG A 370 12.03 -0.86 19.68
CA ARG A 370 12.99 0.23 19.41
C ARG A 370 12.40 1.28 18.47
N GLY A 371 11.59 0.86 17.49
CA GLY A 371 10.83 1.76 16.61
C GLY A 371 9.92 2.64 17.44
N ALA A 372 9.01 2.02 18.19
CA ALA A 372 8.06 2.66 19.09
C ALA A 372 8.73 3.67 20.05
N ALA A 373 9.77 3.24 20.77
CA ALA A 373 10.52 4.07 21.72
C ALA A 373 11.12 5.33 21.07
N SER A 374 11.49 5.26 19.80
CA SER A 374 12.11 6.37 19.08
C SER A 374 11.11 7.33 18.42
N GLY A 375 9.88 6.88 18.17
CA GLY A 375 8.86 7.61 17.41
C GLY A 375 8.60 9.04 17.88
N PRO A 376 8.35 9.30 19.18
CA PRO A 376 8.05 10.63 19.67
C PRO A 376 9.17 11.65 19.41
N VAL A 377 10.41 11.30 19.76
CA VAL A 377 11.57 12.17 19.57
C VAL A 377 11.87 12.39 18.09
N ARG A 378 11.70 11.35 17.26
CA ARG A 378 11.84 11.44 15.80
C ARG A 378 10.86 12.44 15.20
N TYR A 379 9.59 12.36 15.59
CA TYR A 379 8.55 13.27 15.12
C TYR A 379 8.82 14.72 15.52
N LEU A 380 9.13 14.98 16.80
CA LEU A 380 9.44 16.32 17.29
C LEU A 380 10.63 16.94 16.53
N ARG A 381 11.68 16.15 16.28
CA ARG A 381 12.84 16.60 15.49
C ARG A 381 12.50 16.80 14.01
N ALA A 382 11.70 15.93 13.41
CA ALA A 382 11.23 16.07 12.04
C ALA A 382 10.43 17.36 11.86
N ARG A 383 9.48 17.62 12.77
CA ARG A 383 8.65 18.82 12.77
C ARG A 383 9.47 20.10 12.95
N ALA A 384 10.44 20.10 13.88
CA ALA A 384 11.36 21.23 14.04
C ALA A 384 12.18 21.51 12.77
N ARG A 385 12.59 20.46 12.03
CA ARG A 385 13.28 20.62 10.73
C ARG A 385 12.33 21.17 9.65
N ALA A 386 11.11 20.65 9.57
CA ALA A 386 10.10 21.10 8.62
C ALA A 386 9.77 22.60 8.82
N LEU A 387 9.58 23.04 10.06
CA LEU A 387 9.34 24.45 10.40
C LEU A 387 10.50 25.36 10.00
N LYS A 388 11.76 24.95 10.24
CA LYS A 388 12.94 25.71 9.83
C LYS A 388 13.06 25.81 8.30
N ALA A 389 12.67 24.77 7.58
CA ALA A 389 12.64 24.79 6.11
C ALA A 389 11.54 25.72 5.58
N GLY A 390 10.39 25.78 6.26
CA GLY A 390 9.29 26.70 5.95
C GLY A 390 9.60 28.17 6.24
N HIS A 391 10.27 28.49 7.36
CA HIS A 391 10.62 29.87 7.74
C HIS A 391 11.66 30.53 6.82
N LYS A 392 12.47 29.76 6.08
CA LYS A 392 13.35 30.32 5.03
C LYS A 392 12.59 30.86 3.80
N ARG A 393 11.26 30.84 3.82
CA ARG A 393 10.36 31.30 2.75
C ARG A 393 9.45 32.48 3.17
N GLY A 394 9.60 32.99 4.40
CA GLY A 394 8.81 34.11 4.93
C GLY A 394 9.44 35.46 4.62
#